data_AF-A0A7J0GJ53-F1
#
_entry.id   AF-A0A7J0GJ53-F1
#
_cell.length_a   1.000
_cell.length_b   1.000
_cell.length_c   1.000
_cell.angle_alpha   90.00
_cell.angle_beta   90.00
_cell.angle_gamma   90.00
#
_symmetry.space_group_name_H-M   'P 1'
#
loop_
_entity.id
_entity.type
_entity.pdbx_description
1 polymer ?
#
loop_
_entity_poly.entity_id
_entity_poly.type
_entity_poly.pdbx_seq_one_letter_code
_entity_poly.pdbx_strand_id
1 'polypeptide(L)'
;MKEVQLIEEEHEVLEDDGRDLKAKVIEDLIRYELDEPISDRFFLTSANLEEQEKTELIQFLTANIEVFAWTSYKIPVITPNFIKHELNILPEARPVKQKGRRSTTEHVRSSMLKS
;
A
#
# COMPACT_ATOMS: atom_id res chain seq x y z
N MET A 1 0.24 -40.02 -33.45
CA MET A 1 -0.80 -39.07 -32.99
C MET A 1 -0.26 -38.39 -31.76
N LYS A 2 -0.12 -37.06 -31.76
CA LYS A 2 0.13 -36.27 -30.54
C LYS A 2 -1.18 -35.59 -30.20
N GLU A 3 -1.70 -35.92 -29.03
CA GLU A 3 -2.89 -35.32 -28.45
C GLU A 3 -2.49 -33.95 -27.92
N VAL A 4 -3.19 -32.91 -28.36
CA VAL A 4 -2.99 -31.53 -27.90
C VAL A 4 -3.89 -31.38 -26.68
N GLN A 5 -3.30 -31.32 -25.49
CA GLN A 5 -4.05 -30.95 -24.29
C GLN A 5 -3.92 -29.44 -24.08
N LEU A 6 -5.06 -28.76 -24.19
CA LEU A 6 -5.23 -27.39 -23.73
C LEU A 6 -4.92 -27.36 -22.24
N ILE A 7 -4.00 -26.48 -21.84
CA ILE A 7 -3.83 -26.11 -20.45
C ILE A 7 -4.76 -24.92 -20.25
N GLU A 8 -5.84 -25.13 -19.49
CA GLU A 8 -6.71 -24.07 -19.01
C GLU A 8 -5.88 -23.19 -18.07
N GLU A 9 -5.80 -21.89 -18.38
CA GLU A 9 -5.20 -20.89 -17.50
C GLU A 9 -6.06 -20.74 -16.24
N GLU A 10 -5.68 -21.45 -15.17
CA GLU A 10 -6.16 -21.10 -13.84
C GLU A 10 -5.43 -19.83 -13.40
N HIS A 11 -6.15 -18.71 -13.54
CA HIS A 11 -5.78 -17.41 -13.02
C HIS A 11 -5.88 -17.47 -11.48
N GLU A 12 -4.79 -17.85 -10.80
CA GLU A 12 -4.73 -17.75 -9.34
C GLU A 12 -4.63 -16.28 -8.93
N VAL A 13 -5.72 -15.81 -8.33
CA VAL A 13 -5.78 -14.57 -7.57
C VAL A 13 -4.87 -14.76 -6.35
N LEU A 14 -3.73 -14.07 -6.34
CA LEU A 14 -2.81 -14.09 -5.21
C LEU A 14 -3.49 -13.44 -4.00
N GLU A 15 -3.98 -14.26 -3.07
CA GLU A 15 -4.28 -13.85 -1.71
C GLU A 15 -2.96 -13.66 -0.94
N ASP A 16 -2.83 -12.53 -0.25
CA ASP A 16 -1.65 -12.14 0.52
C ASP A 16 -1.57 -12.94 1.83
N ASP A 17 -0.85 -14.07 1.81
CA ASP A 17 -0.70 -14.96 2.96
C ASP A 17 0.75 -15.23 3.35
N GLY A 18 1.64 -14.23 3.25
CA GLY A 18 2.78 -14.05 4.17
C GLY A 18 3.83 -15.17 4.38
N ARG A 19 3.76 -16.36 3.75
CA ARG A 19 4.78 -17.43 3.86
C ARG A 19 4.77 -18.39 2.67
N ASP A 20 5.49 -18.05 1.60
CA ASP A 20 6.65 -18.81 1.09
C ASP A 20 7.17 -18.10 -0.17
N LEU A 21 8.30 -17.39 -0.09
CA LEU A 21 8.99 -16.79 -1.25
C LEU A 21 9.63 -17.85 -2.18
N LYS A 22 9.12 -19.09 -2.15
CA LYS A 22 9.73 -20.24 -2.80
C LYS A 22 9.31 -20.41 -4.27
N ALA A 23 9.18 -19.29 -4.99
CA ALA A 23 9.38 -19.19 -6.43
C ALA A 23 9.24 -17.73 -6.89
N LYS A 24 10.22 -16.88 -6.62
CA LYS A 24 10.35 -15.58 -7.31
C LYS A 24 11.83 -15.28 -7.40
N VAL A 25 12.32 -14.94 -8.60
CA VAL A 25 13.72 -14.60 -8.87
C VAL A 25 14.26 -13.78 -7.70
N ILE A 26 15.17 -14.37 -6.92
CA ILE A 26 15.82 -13.67 -5.80
C ILE A 26 16.82 -12.75 -6.48
N GLU A 27 16.38 -11.56 -6.90
CA GLU A 27 17.31 -10.53 -7.29
C GLU A 27 18.12 -10.14 -6.06
N ASP A 28 19.45 -10.13 -6.21
CA ASP A 28 20.34 -9.61 -5.18
C ASP A 28 20.00 -8.13 -4.94
N LEU A 29 19.82 -7.73 -3.69
CA LEU A 29 19.50 -6.35 -3.31
C LEU A 29 20.65 -5.72 -2.53
N ILE A 30 20.90 -4.45 -2.79
CA ILE A 30 21.87 -3.62 -2.09
C ILE A 30 21.13 -2.64 -1.18
N ARG A 31 21.59 -2.54 0.06
CA ARG A 31 21.02 -1.66 1.08
C ARG A 31 21.76 -0.32 1.12
N TYR A 32 21.00 0.77 1.13
CA TYR A 32 21.49 2.15 1.23
C TYR A 32 20.91 2.81 2.48
N GLU A 33 21.77 3.11 3.44
CA GLU A 33 21.38 3.87 4.63
C GLU A 33 21.18 5.35 4.29
N LEU A 34 20.22 5.97 4.97
CA LEU A 34 20.02 7.41 4.89
C LEU A 34 20.85 8.09 5.97
N ASP A 35 21.55 9.19 5.64
CA ASP A 35 22.47 9.94 6.52
C ASP A 35 21.80 10.63 7.73
N GLU A 36 20.59 10.21 8.11
CA GLU A 36 19.89 10.74 9.26
C GLU A 36 20.20 9.95 10.53
N PRO A 37 20.82 10.58 11.55
CA PRO A 37 21.36 9.90 12.73
C PRO A 37 20.32 9.28 13.67
N ILE A 38 19.02 9.38 13.37
CA ILE A 38 17.90 9.01 14.26
C ILE A 38 16.95 8.00 13.58
N SER A 39 17.25 7.58 12.35
CA SER A 39 16.27 6.95 11.47
C SER A 39 16.75 5.59 10.97
N ASP A 40 16.05 4.50 11.34
CA ASP A 40 16.23 3.15 10.76
C ASP A 40 15.75 3.04 9.28
N ARG A 41 15.76 4.15 8.54
CA ARG A 41 15.27 4.23 7.16
C ARG A 41 16.40 3.90 6.19
N PHE A 42 16.14 2.95 5.31
CA PHE A 42 17.05 2.53 4.25
C PHE A 42 16.28 2.27 2.95
N PHE A 43 16.99 2.33 1.82
CA PHE A 43 16.49 1.87 0.53
C PHE A 43 17.11 0.53 0.16
N LEU A 44 16.36 -0.29 -0.57
CA LEU A 44 16.85 -1.49 -1.23
C LEU A 44 16.77 -1.28 -2.75
N THR A 45 17.87 -1.47 -3.45
CA THR A 45 17.90 -1.43 -4.92
C THR A 45 18.44 -2.74 -5.46
N SER A 46 18.10 -3.08 -6.71
CA SER A 46 18.68 -4.26 -7.36
C SER A 46 20.20 -4.10 -7.50
N ALA A 47 20.94 -5.18 -7.22
CA ALA A 47 22.39 -5.25 -7.39
C ALA A 47 22.79 -5.19 -8.87
N ASN A 48 21.88 -5.56 -9.77
CA ASN A 48 22.10 -5.64 -11.21
C ASN A 48 21.96 -4.29 -11.94
N LEU A 49 21.54 -3.21 -11.25
CA LEU A 49 21.48 -1.88 -11.85
C LEU A 49 22.88 -1.36 -12.19
N GLU A 50 22.98 -0.60 -13.27
CA GLU A 50 24.21 0.11 -13.61
C GLU A 50 24.53 1.17 -12.54
N GLU A 51 25.81 1.54 -12.40
CA GLU A 51 26.25 2.49 -11.38
C GLU A 51 25.59 3.87 -11.56
N GLN A 52 25.40 4.29 -12.80
CA GLN A 52 24.70 5.54 -13.13
C GLN A 52 23.24 5.48 -12.70
N GLU A 53 22.52 4.40 -13.03
CA GLU A 53 21.12 4.20 -12.66
C GLU A 53 20.94 4.12 -11.14
N LYS A 54 21.84 3.42 -10.44
CA LYS A 54 21.86 3.39 -8.98
C LYS A 54 21.99 4.79 -8.39
N THR A 55 22.90 5.59 -8.92
CA THR A 55 23.15 6.96 -8.45
C THR A 55 21.92 7.84 -8.67
N GLU A 56 21.34 7.82 -9.86
CA GLU A 56 20.15 8.59 -10.20
C GLU A 56 18.94 8.18 -9.33
N LEU A 57 18.74 6.88 -9.14
CA LEU A 57 17.67 6.34 -8.32
C LEU A 57 17.81 6.77 -6.86
N ILE A 58 19.00 6.62 -6.27
CA ILE A 58 19.24 7.02 -4.88
C ILE A 58 19.07 8.53 -4.71
N GLN A 59 19.57 9.35 -5.63
CA GLN A 59 19.36 10.80 -5.58
C GLN A 59 17.88 11.16 -5.64
N PHE A 60 17.11 10.53 -6.54
CA PHE A 60 15.68 10.75 -6.66
C PHE A 60 14.91 10.37 -5.40
N LEU A 61 15.21 9.19 -4.83
CA LEU A 61 14.58 8.69 -3.63
C LEU A 61 14.88 9.57 -2.40
N THR A 62 16.14 9.99 -2.24
CA THR A 62 16.54 10.90 -1.17
C THR A 62 15.89 12.28 -1.32
N ALA A 63 15.74 12.80 -2.55
CA ALA A 63 15.06 14.07 -2.80
C ALA A 63 13.55 14.04 -2.43
N ASN A 64 12.94 12.86 -2.41
CA ASN A 64 11.51 12.67 -2.12
C ASN A 64 11.25 11.90 -0.81
N ILE A 65 12.22 11.92 0.10
CA ILE A 65 12.20 11.13 1.34
C ILE A 65 10.91 11.33 2.17
N GLU A 66 10.33 12.53 2.17
CA GLU A 66 9.12 12.87 2.94
C GLU A 66 7.79 12.43 2.30
N VAL A 67 7.81 12.03 1.02
CA VAL A 67 6.60 11.56 0.31
C VAL A 67 6.27 10.10 0.68
N PHE A 68 7.28 9.33 1.09
CA PHE A 68 7.11 7.93 1.41
C PHE A 68 6.64 7.74 2.85
N ALA A 69 5.60 6.92 3.02
CA ALA A 69 5.13 6.49 4.33
C ALA A 69 6.05 5.39 4.89
N TRP A 70 7.17 5.80 5.49
CA TRP A 70 8.17 4.91 6.08
C TRP A 70 7.61 3.92 7.12
N THR A 71 6.54 4.32 7.78
CA THR A 71 5.66 3.44 8.56
C THR A 71 4.23 3.89 8.36
N SER A 72 3.26 2.99 8.57
CA SER A 72 1.83 3.33 8.54
C SER A 72 1.45 4.47 9.51
N TYR A 73 2.25 4.68 10.55
CA TYR A 73 2.09 5.75 11.54
C TYR A 73 2.82 7.05 11.19
N LYS A 74 3.75 7.01 10.23
CA LYS A 74 4.56 8.17 9.79
C LYS A 74 4.02 8.82 8.51
N ILE A 75 2.84 8.42 8.03
CA ILE A 75 2.15 9.18 6.98
C ILE A 75 2.01 10.60 7.52
N PRO A 76 2.52 11.63 6.82
CA PRO A 76 2.29 13.01 7.24
C PRO A 76 0.77 13.17 7.31
N VAL A 77 0.27 13.33 8.54
CA VAL A 77 -1.15 13.56 8.78
C VAL A 77 -1.49 14.75 7.94
N ILE A 78 -2.27 14.54 6.87
CA ILE A 78 -2.75 15.62 6.03
C ILE A 78 -3.37 16.63 6.99
N THR A 79 -2.74 17.80 7.10
CA THR A 79 -3.20 18.75 8.11
C THR A 79 -4.67 19.04 7.82
N PRO A 80 -5.56 19.12 8.83
CA PRO A 80 -6.96 19.44 8.58
C PRO A 80 -7.16 20.76 7.84
N ASN A 81 -6.15 21.63 7.85
CA ASN A 81 -6.10 22.87 7.06
C ASN A 81 -5.83 22.64 5.56
N PHE A 82 -5.19 21.53 5.18
CA PHE A 82 -4.82 21.23 3.80
C PHE A 82 -6.02 20.76 2.97
N ILE A 83 -6.93 19.97 3.55
CA ILE A 83 -8.16 19.52 2.89
C ILE A 83 -9.30 19.60 3.92
N LYS A 84 -9.84 20.80 4.14
CA LYS A 84 -11.10 20.98 4.85
C LYS A 84 -12.22 21.11 3.83
N HIS A 85 -13.07 20.09 3.73
CA HIS A 85 -14.36 20.24 3.06
C HIS A 85 -15.40 20.61 4.12
N GLU A 86 -16.01 21.78 3.98
CA GLU A 86 -17.15 22.18 4.80
C GLU A 86 -18.44 21.70 4.15
N LEU A 87 -19.28 21.01 4.94
CA LEU A 87 -20.64 20.70 4.49
C LEU A 87 -21.44 22.00 4.49
N ASN A 88 -22.20 22.24 3.42
CA ASN A 88 -23.13 23.36 3.35
C ASN A 88 -24.36 23.08 4.23
N ILE A 89 -24.19 23.23 5.55
CA ILE A 89 -25.25 23.06 6.55
C ILE A 89 -25.62 24.42 7.14
N LEU A 90 -26.90 24.59 7.46
CA LEU A 90 -27.36 25.77 8.20
C LEU A 90 -26.73 25.74 9.62
N PRO A 91 -26.12 26.83 10.11
CA PRO A 91 -25.49 26.86 11.44
C PRO A 91 -26.46 26.50 12.58
N GLU A 92 -27.73 26.84 12.41
CA GLU A 92 -28.80 26.59 13.38
C GLU A 92 -29.41 25.19 13.27
N ALA A 93 -28.96 24.36 12.32
CA ALA A 93 -29.49 23.03 12.13
C ALA A 93 -29.15 22.14 13.34
N ARG A 94 -30.18 21.53 13.92
CA ARG A 94 -29.99 20.58 15.03
C ARG A 94 -29.56 19.22 14.49
N PRO A 95 -28.55 18.55 15.10
CA PRO A 95 -28.20 17.18 14.73
C PRO A 95 -29.39 16.23 14.87
N VAL A 96 -29.62 15.39 13.85
CA VAL A 96 -30.70 14.41 13.86
C VAL A 96 -30.11 13.01 14.06
N LYS A 97 -30.51 12.34 15.15
CA LYS A 97 -30.15 10.94 15.40
C LYS A 97 -30.95 10.03 14.47
N GLN A 98 -30.30 9.48 13.45
CA GLN A 98 -30.93 8.49 12.57
C GLN A 98 -30.94 7.11 13.26
N LYS A 99 -32.10 6.46 13.30
CA LYS A 99 -32.22 5.09 13.80
C LYS A 99 -31.54 4.15 12.79
N GLY A 100 -30.57 3.37 13.25
CA GLY A 100 -29.95 2.34 12.43
C GLY A 100 -30.99 1.41 11.83
N ARG A 101 -30.85 1.10 10.54
CA ARG A 101 -31.68 0.09 9.87
C ARG A 101 -31.19 -1.30 10.27
N ARG A 102 -32.11 -2.27 10.39
CA ARG A 102 -31.73 -3.68 10.48
C ARG A 102 -31.25 -4.11 9.09
N SER A 103 -29.96 -4.36 8.94
CA SER A 103 -29.42 -5.02 7.75
C SER A 103 -29.95 -6.45 7.67
N THR A 104 -30.18 -6.97 6.45
CA THR A 104 -30.56 -8.39 6.31
C THR A 104 -29.38 -9.28 6.69
N THR A 105 -29.64 -10.53 7.08
CA THR A 105 -28.61 -11.49 7.46
C THR A 105 -27.54 -11.68 6.38
N GLU A 106 -27.93 -11.59 5.11
CA GLU A 106 -27.01 -11.65 3.97
C GLU A 106 -26.04 -10.45 3.92
N HIS A 107 -26.54 -9.23 4.16
CA HIS A 107 -25.70 -8.03 4.24
C HIS A 107 -24.73 -8.06 5.43
N VAL A 108 -25.15 -8.64 6.55
CA VAL A 108 -24.28 -8.82 7.73
C VAL A 108 -23.19 -9.86 7.44
N ARG A 109 -23.53 -10.99 6.82
CA ARG A 109 -22.54 -12.01 6.45
C ARG A 109 -21.53 -11.50 5.42
N SER A 110 -22.00 -10.77 4.41
CA SER A 110 -21.12 -10.20 3.38
C SER A 110 -20.14 -9.15 3.93
N SER A 111 -20.54 -8.39 4.95
CA SER A 111 -19.66 -7.43 5.62
C SER A 111 -18.68 -8.09 6.60
N MET A 112 -19.00 -9.27 7.14
CA MET A 112 -18.09 -10.04 8.01
C MET A 112 -17.03 -10.83 7.24
N LEU A 113 -17.30 -11.22 5.99
CA LEU A 113 -16.35 -11.97 5.16
C LEU A 113 -15.31 -11.08 4.45
N LYS A 114 -15.38 -9.76 4.64
CA LYS A 114 -14.53 -8.75 3.98
C LYS A 114 -13.62 -7.99 4.96
N SER A 115 -13.48 -8.47 6.19
CA SER A 115 -12.66 -7.84 7.23
C SER A 115 -11.68 -8.84 7.82
#